data_AF-A0A841JHK7-F1
#
_entry.id   AF-A0A841JHK7-F1
#
_cell.length_a   1.000
_cell.length_b   1.000
_cell.length_c   1.000
_cell.angle_alpha   90.00
_cell.angle_beta   90.00
_cell.angle_gamma   90.00
#
_symmetry.space_group_name_H-M   'P 1'
#
loop_
_entity.id
_entity.type
_entity.pdbx_description
1 polymer ?
#
loop_
_entity_poly.entity_id
_entity_poly.type
_entity_poly.pdbx_seq_one_letter_code
_entity_poly.pdbx_strand_id
1 'polypeptide(L)'
;MKRLLLIILLICPMLCFAQVTTKSKYEIISKGKDNRGVINHLNIYISRIGDIKQVNKDLVSQYKQPGIKSLQILYFDNKPIAKTYEQKLFDKNTTDNEIERMSKHVIGKFEYLAIDNSQSLHIGKEANNY
;
A
#
# COMPACT_ATOMS: atom_id res chain seq x y z
N MET A 1 41.52 -42.39 -42.51
CA MET A 1 41.73 -42.14 -41.06
C MET A 1 40.59 -41.22 -40.59
N LYS A 2 39.69 -41.71 -39.73
CA LYS A 2 39.53 -41.26 -38.32
C LYS A 2 39.21 -39.74 -38.26
N ARG A 3 38.03 -39.23 -37.87
CA ARG A 3 37.05 -39.67 -36.85
C ARG A 3 35.68 -39.01 -37.10
N LEU A 4 34.64 -39.79 -36.84
CA LEU A 4 33.31 -39.35 -36.42
C LEU A 4 33.40 -38.41 -35.21
N LEU A 5 32.52 -37.40 -35.12
CA LEU A 5 31.94 -37.04 -33.81
C LEU A 5 30.52 -36.49 -33.99
N LEU A 6 29.55 -37.32 -33.59
CA LEU A 6 28.19 -36.95 -33.24
C LEU A 6 28.18 -36.06 -31.99
N ILE A 7 27.35 -35.03 -31.96
CA ILE A 7 26.71 -34.47 -30.73
C ILE A 7 25.29 -34.03 -31.16
N ILE A 8 24.29 -34.91 -31.07
CA ILE A 8 23.35 -35.08 -29.94
C ILE A 8 22.49 -33.83 -29.68
N LEU A 9 21.20 -33.96 -30.05
CA LEU A 9 20.05 -33.19 -29.56
C LEU A 9 20.10 -33.03 -28.03
N LEU A 10 19.84 -31.82 -27.53
CA LEU A 10 19.27 -31.64 -26.20
C LEU A 10 18.37 -30.39 -26.19
N ILE A 11 17.14 -30.62 -26.63
CA ILE A 11 15.92 -30.25 -25.92
C ILE A 11 16.12 -29.03 -25.02
N CYS A 12 15.88 -27.83 -25.57
CA CYS A 12 15.77 -26.62 -24.77
C CYS A 12 14.63 -26.87 -23.77
N PRO A 13 14.88 -26.98 -22.45
CA PRO A 13 13.78 -26.99 -21.53
C PRO A 13 13.20 -25.58 -21.61
N MET A 14 11.98 -25.47 -22.13
CA MET A 14 11.17 -24.29 -21.85
C MET A 14 11.14 -24.17 -20.33
N LEU A 15 11.95 -23.26 -19.81
CA LEU A 15 11.89 -22.80 -18.44
C LEU A 15 10.50 -22.15 -18.32
N CYS A 16 9.51 -22.99 -18.01
CA CYS A 16 8.30 -22.57 -17.34
C CYS A 16 8.78 -21.92 -16.05
N PHE A 17 9.06 -20.62 -16.12
CA PHE A 17 9.09 -19.78 -14.94
C PHE A 17 7.70 -19.90 -14.34
N ALA A 18 7.56 -20.79 -13.36
CA ALA A 18 6.45 -20.73 -12.44
C ALA A 18 6.49 -19.30 -11.90
N GLN A 19 5.56 -18.45 -12.37
CA GLN A 19 5.31 -17.17 -11.76
C GLN A 19 4.90 -17.48 -10.34
N VAL A 20 5.87 -17.46 -9.43
CA VAL A 20 5.60 -17.46 -8.00
C VAL A 20 4.79 -16.20 -7.82
N THR A 21 3.48 -16.36 -7.70
CA THR A 21 2.57 -15.29 -7.33
C THR A 21 2.90 -14.95 -5.89
N THR A 22 3.93 -14.13 -5.72
CA THR A 22 4.31 -13.57 -4.44
C THR A 22 3.08 -12.82 -3.97
N LYS A 23 2.33 -13.41 -3.04
CA LYS A 23 1.11 -12.84 -2.49
C LYS A 23 1.48 -11.43 -2.02
N SER A 24 0.89 -10.41 -2.66
CA SER A 24 1.25 -9.02 -2.38
C SER A 24 1.14 -8.76 -0.88
N LYS A 25 2.21 -8.21 -0.27
CA LYS A 25 2.27 -7.95 1.18
C LYS A 25 1.16 -7.00 1.65
N TYR A 26 0.67 -6.17 0.73
CA TYR A 26 -0.37 -5.17 0.91
C TYR A 26 -1.27 -5.07 -0.34
N GLU A 27 -2.38 -4.36 -0.21
CA GLU A 27 -3.28 -4.01 -1.32
C GLU A 27 -3.69 -2.55 -1.21
N ILE A 28 -3.58 -1.81 -2.31
CA ILE A 28 -4.11 -0.44 -2.39
C ILE A 28 -5.62 -0.52 -2.59
N ILE A 29 -6.36 -0.07 -1.58
CA ILE A 29 -7.83 -0.17 -1.54
C ILE A 29 -8.48 1.04 -2.18
N SER A 30 -8.04 2.25 -1.83
CA SER A 30 -8.50 3.49 -2.46
C SER A 30 -7.36 4.49 -2.65
N LYS A 31 -7.59 5.42 -3.57
CA LYS A 31 -6.68 6.51 -3.92
C LYS A 31 -7.49 7.81 -3.97
N GLY A 32 -7.31 8.65 -2.97
CA GLY A 32 -7.80 10.02 -2.98
C GLY A 32 -6.88 10.91 -3.82
N LYS A 33 -7.47 11.89 -4.51
CA LYS A 33 -6.76 12.86 -5.35
C LYS A 33 -7.08 14.28 -4.89
N ASP A 34 -6.10 15.17 -5.00
CA ASP A 34 -6.31 16.61 -4.83
C ASP A 34 -7.07 17.21 -6.04
N ASN A 35 -7.40 18.50 -5.96
CA ASN A 35 -8.09 19.24 -7.04
C ASN A 35 -7.30 19.29 -8.36
N ARG A 36 -6.01 18.91 -8.36
CA ARG A 36 -5.15 18.83 -9.54
C ARG A 36 -5.06 17.40 -10.09
N GLY A 37 -5.78 16.46 -9.49
CA GLY A 37 -5.78 15.04 -9.86
C GLY A 37 -4.57 14.26 -9.33
N VAL A 38 -3.76 14.86 -8.45
CA VAL A 38 -2.57 14.22 -7.87
C VAL A 38 -2.99 13.34 -6.70
N ILE A 39 -2.52 12.09 -6.67
CA ILE A 39 -2.83 11.17 -5.57
C ILE A 39 -2.14 11.68 -4.30
N ASN A 40 -2.94 12.01 -3.29
CA ASN A 40 -2.47 12.57 -2.01
C ASN A 40 -3.01 11.79 -0.79
N HIS A 41 -3.88 10.81 -1.01
CA HIS A 41 -4.40 9.95 0.05
C HIS A 41 -4.49 8.50 -0.43
N LEU A 42 -4.04 7.56 0.40
CA LEU A 42 -4.05 6.13 0.12
C LEU A 42 -4.62 5.36 1.31
N ASN A 43 -5.60 4.50 1.05
CA ASN A 43 -6.04 3.48 2.01
C ASN A 43 -5.43 2.13 1.62
N ILE A 44 -4.64 1.54 2.51
CA ILE A 44 -3.87 0.34 2.26
C ILE A 44 -4.33 -0.76 3.20
N TYR A 45 -4.76 -1.89 2.67
CA TYR A 45 -4.85 -3.11 3.47
C TYR A 45 -3.47 -3.75 3.57
N ILE A 46 -3.05 -4.12 4.78
CA ILE A 46 -1.79 -4.83 5.00
C ILE A 46 -2.01 -6.07 5.85
N SER A 47 -1.41 -7.18 5.42
CA SER A 47 -1.58 -8.48 6.09
C SER A 47 -0.82 -8.59 7.40
N ARG A 48 0.27 -7.83 7.57
CA ARG A 48 1.14 -7.85 8.76
C ARG A 48 1.63 -6.46 9.09
N ILE A 49 1.46 -6.04 10.34
CA ILE A 49 1.92 -4.74 10.84
C ILE A 49 3.43 -4.52 10.67
N GLY A 50 4.23 -5.61 10.74
CA GLY A 50 5.68 -5.57 10.56
C GLY A 50 6.12 -5.17 9.14
N ASP A 51 5.25 -5.29 8.14
CA ASP A 51 5.56 -4.92 6.76
C ASP A 51 5.36 -3.41 6.50
N ILE A 52 4.69 -2.65 7.40
CA ILE A 52 4.30 -1.24 7.16
C ILE A 52 5.51 -0.37 6.85
N LYS A 53 6.63 -0.50 7.56
CA LYS A 53 7.81 0.36 7.35
C LYS A 53 8.35 0.25 5.92
N GLN A 54 8.46 -0.97 5.40
CA GLN A 54 8.97 -1.22 4.06
C GLN A 54 7.95 -0.77 3.01
N VAL A 55 6.68 -1.16 3.18
CA VAL A 55 5.60 -0.75 2.27
C VAL A 55 5.48 0.77 2.19
N ASN A 56 5.61 1.46 3.32
CA ASN A 56 5.58 2.91 3.37
C ASN A 56 6.72 3.54 2.57
N LYS A 57 7.94 3.02 2.72
CA LYS A 57 9.08 3.50 1.94
C LYS A 57 8.81 3.39 0.43
N ASP A 58 8.26 2.25 0.00
CA ASP A 58 7.96 1.98 -1.40
C ASP A 58 6.86 2.92 -1.93
N LEU A 59 5.75 3.07 -1.18
CA LEU A 59 4.63 3.94 -1.55
C LEU A 59 5.02 5.42 -1.52
N VAL A 60 5.78 5.88 -0.52
CA VAL A 60 6.26 7.27 -0.46
C VAL A 60 7.16 7.57 -1.66
N SER A 61 8.07 6.66 -2.02
CA SER A 61 8.91 6.83 -3.22
C SER A 61 8.08 6.93 -4.51
N GLN A 62 6.93 6.27 -4.57
CA GLN A 62 6.07 6.28 -5.74
C GLN A 62 5.16 7.51 -5.80
N TYR A 63 4.61 7.95 -4.66
CA TYR A 63 3.52 8.93 -4.62
C TYR A 63 3.95 10.32 -4.12
N LYS A 64 5.05 10.45 -3.38
CA LYS A 64 5.59 11.75 -2.95
C LYS A 64 6.39 12.39 -4.09
N GLN A 65 5.68 12.86 -5.11
CA GLN A 65 6.26 13.52 -6.28
C GLN A 65 6.53 15.01 -6.01
N PRO A 66 7.47 15.65 -6.74
CA PRO A 66 7.69 17.09 -6.65
C PRO A 66 6.38 17.89 -6.83
N GLY A 67 6.14 18.89 -5.98
CA GLY A 67 4.95 19.75 -6.04
C GLY A 67 3.69 19.20 -5.36
N ILE A 68 3.76 18.02 -4.73
CA ILE A 68 2.69 17.52 -3.86
C ILE A 68 2.63 18.33 -2.55
N LYS A 69 1.43 18.74 -2.14
CA LYS A 69 1.22 19.54 -0.91
C LYS A 69 1.17 18.68 0.34
N SER A 70 0.56 17.51 0.24
CA SER A 70 0.47 16.53 1.32
C SER A 70 0.37 15.13 0.76
N LEU A 71 0.79 14.14 1.55
CA LEU A 71 0.54 12.73 1.27
C LEU A 71 0.15 12.04 2.57
N GLN A 72 -1.04 11.45 2.61
CA GLN A 72 -1.49 10.61 3.71
C GLN A 72 -1.60 9.15 3.25
N ILE A 73 -1.13 8.23 4.07
CA ILE A 73 -1.30 6.79 3.85
C ILE A 73 -1.83 6.17 5.14
N LEU A 74 -3.03 5.59 5.06
CA LEU A 74 -3.65 4.85 6.16
C LEU A 74 -3.49 3.35 5.92
N TYR A 75 -2.99 2.65 6.92
CA TYR A 75 -2.78 1.20 6.89
C TYR A 75 -3.82 0.50 7.76
N PHE A 76 -4.53 -0.46 7.16
CA PHE A 76 -5.61 -1.18 7.80
C PHE A 76 -5.28 -2.67 7.94
N ASP A 77 -5.65 -3.25 9.07
CA ASP A 77 -5.60 -4.71 9.30
C ASP A 77 -6.85 -5.44 8.77
N ASN A 78 -7.86 -4.68 8.34
CA ASN A 78 -9.14 -5.21 7.88
C ASN A 78 -9.53 -4.60 6.52
N LYS A 79 -9.50 -5.43 5.48
CA LYS A 79 -9.77 -5.03 4.10
C LYS A 79 -11.20 -4.49 3.88
N PRO A 80 -12.27 -5.17 4.34
CA PRO A 80 -13.63 -4.61 4.29
C PRO A 80 -13.74 -3.21 4.90
N ILE A 81 -13.10 -2.98 6.05
CA ILE A 81 -13.13 -1.68 6.73
C ILE A 81 -12.36 -0.62 5.93
N ALA A 82 -11.19 -0.96 5.40
CA ALA A 82 -10.43 -0.07 4.52
C ALA A 82 -11.23 0.39 3.29
N LYS A 83 -12.13 -0.46 2.76
CA LYS A 83 -12.99 -0.14 1.61
C LYS A 83 -14.11 0.84 1.96
N THR A 84 -14.67 0.72 3.16
CA THR A 84 -15.86 1.47 3.56
C THR A 84 -15.54 2.70 4.38
N TYR A 85 -14.34 2.80 4.98
CA TYR A 85 -13.96 3.89 5.88
C TYR A 85 -14.16 5.27 5.25
N GLU A 86 -13.62 5.48 4.05
CA GLU A 86 -13.74 6.76 3.34
C GLU A 86 -15.19 7.10 3.00
N GLN A 87 -16.00 6.12 2.59
CA GLN A 87 -17.42 6.33 2.30
C GLN A 87 -18.19 6.72 3.55
N LYS A 88 -17.92 6.03 4.66
CA LYS A 88 -18.57 6.26 5.95
C LYS A 88 -18.19 7.62 6.55
N LEU A 89 -16.94 8.06 6.38
CA LEU A 89 -16.46 9.36 6.87
C LEU A 89 -17.25 10.56 6.31
N PHE A 90 -17.77 10.44 5.08
CA PHE A 90 -18.53 11.50 4.42
C PHE A 90 -20.04 11.23 4.35
N ASP A 91 -20.52 10.08 4.84
CA ASP A 91 -21.94 9.77 4.92
C ASP A 91 -22.55 10.46 6.15
N LYS A 92 -23.49 11.38 5.89
CA LYS A 92 -24.23 12.15 6.91
C LYS A 92 -25.00 11.28 7.93
N ASN A 93 -25.26 10.01 7.60
CA ASN A 93 -25.96 9.09 8.48
C ASN A 93 -25.00 8.26 9.35
N THR A 94 -23.69 8.37 9.14
CA THR A 94 -22.70 7.67 9.94
C THR A 94 -22.52 8.36 11.27
N THR A 95 -22.65 7.60 12.35
CA THR A 95 -22.41 8.09 13.71
C THR A 95 -20.92 8.16 14.04
N ASP A 96 -20.55 9.06 14.97
CA ASP A 96 -19.16 9.13 15.47
C ASP A 96 -18.69 7.78 16.04
N ASN A 97 -19.58 7.04 16.70
CA ASN A 97 -19.30 5.70 17.22
C ASN A 97 -19.02 4.65 16.12
N GLU A 98 -19.60 4.79 14.94
CA GLU A 98 -19.24 3.94 13.79
C GLU A 98 -17.85 4.29 13.29
N ILE A 99 -17.53 5.58 13.13
CA ILE A 99 -16.21 6.04 12.72
C ILE A 99 -15.14 5.59 13.71
N GLU A 100 -15.38 5.75 15.01
CA GLU A 100 -14.45 5.33 16.08
C GLU A 100 -14.21 3.81 16.08
N ARG A 101 -15.24 3.00 15.79
CA ARG A 101 -15.06 1.55 15.65
C ARG A 101 -14.22 1.20 14.44
N MET A 102 -14.42 1.88 13.33
CA MET A 102 -13.66 1.63 12.11
C MET A 102 -12.21 2.11 12.23
N SER A 103 -11.98 3.23 12.90
CA SER A 103 -10.63 3.78 13.08
C SER A 103 -9.72 2.90 13.92
N LYS A 104 -10.27 2.05 14.79
CA LYS A 104 -9.51 1.03 15.54
C LYS A 104 -8.79 0.01 14.66
N HIS A 105 -9.18 -0.08 13.38
CA HIS A 105 -8.52 -0.92 12.39
C HIS A 105 -7.40 -0.20 11.63
N VAL A 106 -7.21 1.10 11.85
CA VAL A 106 -6.05 1.84 11.38
C VAL A 106 -4.85 1.47 12.26
N ILE A 107 -3.96 0.64 11.73
CA ILE A 107 -2.76 0.13 12.40
C ILE A 107 -1.49 0.89 12.02
N GLY A 108 -1.61 1.86 11.12
CA GLY A 108 -0.55 2.80 10.80
C GLY A 108 -1.06 4.02 10.05
N LYS A 109 -0.37 5.15 10.22
CA LYS A 109 -0.64 6.41 9.54
C LYS A 109 0.69 7.03 9.15
N PHE A 110 0.86 7.29 7.86
CA PHE A 110 1.91 8.16 7.35
C PHE A 110 1.30 9.49 6.95
N GLU A 111 1.99 10.58 7.30
CA GLU A 111 1.63 11.91 6.87
C GLU A 111 2.89 12.67 6.42
N TYR A 112 2.78 13.33 5.28
CA TYR A 112 3.75 14.31 4.80
C TYR A 112 3.03 15.63 4.54
N LEU A 113 3.62 16.73 4.98
CA LEU A 113 3.14 18.08 4.75
C LEU A 113 4.26 18.92 4.13
N ALA A 114 3.98 19.59 3.01
CA ALA A 114 4.97 20.40 2.31
C ALA A 114 5.24 21.75 2.99
N ILE A 115 4.30 22.26 3.80
CA ILE A 115 4.38 23.59 4.42
C ILE A 115 5.59 23.73 5.37
N ASP A 116 5.90 22.67 6.10
CA ASP A 116 7.00 22.58 7.05
C ASP A 116 7.98 21.45 6.69
N ASN A 117 7.77 20.81 5.54
CA ASN A 117 8.49 19.62 5.08
C ASN A 117 8.53 18.51 6.15
N SER A 118 7.48 18.41 6.97
CA SER A 118 7.36 17.38 7.99
C SER A 118 6.92 16.05 7.38
N GLN A 119 7.39 14.96 7.97
CA GLN A 119 6.88 13.64 7.70
C GLN A 119 6.90 12.79 8.97
N SER A 120 5.85 12.00 9.17
CA SER A 120 5.73 11.09 10.30
C SER A 120 5.15 9.75 9.86
N LEU A 121 5.59 8.68 10.50
CA LEU A 121 5.02 7.35 10.36
C LEU A 121 4.71 6.82 11.76
N HIS A 122 3.43 6.69 12.07
CA HIS A 122 2.95 6.10 13.30
C HIS A 122 2.47 4.68 13.00
N ILE A 123 2.84 3.72 13.86
CA ILE A 123 2.48 2.30 13.72
C ILE A 123 2.00 1.80 15.07
N GLY A 124 0.88 1.09 15.09
CA GLY A 124 0.27 0.53 16.30
C GLY A 124 -1.08 1.16 16.62
N LYS A 125 -1.60 0.82 17.81
CA LYS A 125 -2.98 1.13 18.25
C LYS A 125 -3.30 2.63 18.34
N GLU A 126 -2.30 3.51 18.30
CA GLU A 126 -2.46 4.96 18.42
C GLU A 126 -2.35 5.69 17.07
N ALA A 127 -2.25 4.96 15.96
CA ALA A 127 -2.02 5.56 14.65
C ALA A 127 -3.12 6.55 14.20
N ASN A 128 -4.33 6.48 14.77
CA ASN A 128 -5.44 7.37 14.43
C ASN A 128 -5.76 8.44 15.50
N ASN A 129 -5.01 8.54 16.60
CA ASN A 129 -5.38 9.39 17.75
C ASN A 129 -4.85 10.85 17.69
N TYR A 130 -4.46 11.34 16.50
CA TYR A 130 -3.88 12.67 16.32
C TYR A 130 -4.40 13.36 15.06
#